data_AF-K0ICV5-F1
#
_entry.id   AF-K0ICV5-F1
#
_cell.length_a   1.000
_cell.length_b   1.000
_cell.length_c   1.000
_cell.angle_alpha   90.00
_cell.angle_beta   90.00
_cell.angle_gamma   90.00
#
_symmetry.space_group_name_H-M   'P 1'
#
loop_
_entity.id
_entity.type
_entity.pdbx_description
1 polymer ?
#
loop_
_entity_poly.entity_id
_entity_poly.type
_entity_poly.pdbx_seq_one_letter_code
_entity_poly.pdbx_strand_id
1 'polypeptide(L)'
;YGANGSGKTSVLEAVHLLGLARSFRSTRLNPVIQYEQPACTVFGEVQLAEGGSSNLGVSRERQGEFTIRIDGQNARSAAQLAELLPLQLINPDSFRLLEGAPKIRRQFLDWGVFHVEPRFLPAWQRLQKALRQRNSWLRHGTLDPASQAAWDRELCLASAEIDEYRRNYIKALKPVFERTLSELVELDGLTLSYYRGWDKDRELQEVLGSSLLRDQQMGHTQAGPQRADLRLRLAANNAADILSRGQQKLVVCALRIAQGHLVSQARRGHCIYLVDDLPSELDDQHRRALCRLL
;
A
#
# COMPACT_ATOMS: atom_id res chain seq x y z
N TYR A 1 17.54 -8.86 -20.11
CA TYR A 1 16.60 -8.92 -21.26
C TYR A 1 16.37 -10.39 -21.63
N GLY A 2 15.33 -10.70 -22.39
CA GLY A 2 15.02 -12.08 -22.77
C GLY A 2 13.67 -12.17 -23.48
N ALA A 3 13.40 -13.27 -24.18
CA ALA A 3 12.13 -13.48 -24.89
C ALA A 3 10.92 -13.51 -23.95
N ASN A 4 9.71 -13.35 -24.49
CA ASN A 4 8.48 -13.54 -23.70
C ASN A 4 8.42 -14.97 -23.15
N GLY A 5 8.02 -15.11 -21.88
CA GLY A 5 8.04 -16.40 -21.19
C GLY A 5 9.39 -16.84 -20.63
N SER A 6 10.47 -16.07 -20.79
CA SER A 6 11.82 -16.44 -20.31
C SER A 6 12.05 -16.35 -18.80
N GLY A 7 11.01 -16.18 -17.97
CA GLY A 7 11.13 -16.11 -16.51
C GLY A 7 11.51 -14.74 -15.93
N LYS A 8 11.57 -13.65 -16.72
CA LYS A 8 11.88 -12.29 -16.21
C LYS A 8 10.97 -11.87 -15.05
N THR A 9 9.66 -11.98 -15.26
CA THR A 9 8.64 -11.70 -14.25
C THR A 9 8.78 -12.62 -13.04
N SER A 10 9.19 -13.88 -13.21
CA SER A 10 9.41 -14.82 -12.10
C SER A 10 10.57 -14.39 -11.20
N VAL A 11 11.63 -13.80 -11.76
CA VAL A 11 12.73 -13.22 -10.96
C VAL A 11 12.23 -12.03 -10.14
N LEU A 12 11.47 -11.11 -10.76
CA LEU A 12 10.86 -10.00 -10.03
C LEU A 12 9.88 -10.49 -8.95
N GLU A 13 9.12 -11.54 -9.24
CA GLU A 13 8.21 -12.17 -8.30
C GLU A 13 8.95 -12.80 -7.11
N ALA A 14 10.12 -13.41 -7.33
CA ALA A 14 10.97 -13.91 -6.26
C ALA A 14 11.46 -12.78 -5.34
N VAL A 15 11.91 -11.64 -5.89
CA VAL A 15 12.31 -10.48 -5.09
C VAL A 15 11.11 -9.92 -4.30
N HIS A 16 9.94 -9.83 -4.94
CA HIS A 16 8.72 -9.38 -4.26
C HIS A 16 8.27 -10.35 -3.16
N LEU A 17 8.41 -11.67 -3.35
CA LEU A 17 8.18 -12.67 -2.32
C LEU A 17 9.13 -12.47 -1.13
N LEU A 18 10.40 -12.18 -1.39
CA LEU A 18 11.41 -11.97 -0.34
C LEU A 18 11.12 -10.73 0.52
N GLY A 19 10.59 -9.65 -0.08
CA GLY A 19 10.27 -8.41 0.67
C GLY A 19 8.88 -8.36 1.28
N LEU A 20 7.89 -9.05 0.70
CA LEU A 20 6.49 -8.90 1.08
C LEU A 20 5.76 -10.20 1.39
N ALA A 21 6.46 -11.35 1.33
CA ALA A 21 5.89 -12.66 1.60
C ALA A 21 4.63 -13.00 0.75
N ARG A 22 4.49 -12.35 -0.41
CA ARG A 22 3.31 -12.46 -1.28
C ARG A 22 3.70 -12.37 -2.74
N SER A 23 2.94 -13.04 -3.61
CA SER A 23 3.04 -12.85 -5.06
C SER A 23 2.30 -11.57 -5.47
N PHE A 24 2.82 -10.85 -6.46
CA PHE A 24 2.08 -9.76 -7.09
C PHE A 24 1.18 -10.24 -8.24
N ARG A 25 1.34 -11.48 -8.71
CA ARG A 25 0.54 -12.06 -9.80
C ARG A 25 -0.69 -12.82 -9.29
N SER A 26 -0.61 -13.35 -8.07
CA SER A 26 -1.65 -14.23 -7.52
C SER A 26 -1.83 -14.01 -6.01
N THR A 27 -3.09 -14.05 -5.58
CA THR A 27 -3.43 -14.07 -4.13
C THR A 27 -3.13 -15.41 -3.49
N ARG A 28 -3.06 -16.49 -4.28
CA ARG A 28 -2.63 -17.82 -3.85
C ARG A 28 -1.13 -17.95 -4.07
N LEU A 29 -0.42 -18.51 -3.09
CA LEU A 29 1.03 -18.75 -3.20
C LEU A 29 1.38 -20.09 -3.86
N ASN A 30 0.49 -21.08 -3.91
CA ASN A 30 0.79 -22.37 -4.53
C ASN A 30 1.32 -22.28 -5.99
N PRO A 31 0.86 -21.32 -6.84
CA PRO A 31 1.42 -21.13 -8.19
C PRO A 31 2.88 -20.68 -8.24
N VAL A 32 3.46 -20.18 -7.14
CA VAL A 32 4.89 -19.82 -7.11
C VAL A 32 5.80 -21.05 -6.95
N ILE A 33 5.21 -22.19 -6.57
CA ILE A 33 5.92 -23.46 -6.46
C ILE A 33 6.01 -24.08 -7.84
N GLN A 34 7.24 -24.37 -8.27
CA GLN A 34 7.50 -25.08 -9.51
C GLN A 34 6.66 -26.36 -9.60
N TYR A 35 6.20 -26.68 -10.80
CA TYR A 35 5.40 -27.87 -11.06
C TYR A 35 6.12 -29.13 -10.56
N GLU A 36 5.36 -30.05 -9.95
CA GLU A 36 5.86 -31.28 -9.30
C GLU A 36 6.88 -31.10 -8.16
N GLN A 37 7.24 -29.86 -7.80
CA GLN A 37 8.12 -29.61 -6.66
C GLN A 37 7.32 -29.47 -5.36
N PRO A 38 7.89 -29.90 -4.22
CA PRO A 38 7.22 -29.88 -2.92
C PRO A 38 7.18 -28.48 -2.30
N ALA A 39 8.14 -27.60 -2.64
CA ALA A 39 8.27 -26.28 -2.04
C ALA A 39 8.94 -25.27 -2.99
N CYS A 40 8.76 -23.99 -2.68
CA CYS A 40 9.52 -22.87 -3.23
C CYS A 40 10.26 -22.19 -2.07
N THR A 41 11.56 -21.95 -2.21
CA THR A 41 12.34 -21.17 -1.25
C THR A 41 13.09 -20.06 -1.98
N VAL A 42 12.97 -18.84 -1.46
CA VAL A 42 13.72 -17.67 -1.91
C VAL A 42 14.54 -17.18 -0.73
N PHE A 43 15.83 -16.95 -0.94
CA PHE A 43 16.72 -16.35 0.05
C PHE A 43 17.53 -15.25 -0.63
N GLY A 44 17.96 -14.27 0.16
CA GLY A 44 18.80 -13.19 -0.33
C GLY A 44 19.38 -12.38 0.82
N GLU A 45 20.47 -11.68 0.51
CA GLU A 45 21.10 -10.75 1.43
C GLU A 45 20.71 -9.31 1.05
N VAL A 46 20.34 -8.51 2.05
CA VAL A 46 20.01 -7.09 1.89
C VAL A 46 21.03 -6.25 2.64
N GLN A 47 21.60 -5.25 1.97
CA GLN A 47 22.47 -4.26 2.58
C GLN A 47 21.63 -3.20 3.31
N LEU A 48 21.93 -2.94 4.57
CA LEU A 48 21.18 -2.02 5.41
C LEU A 48 21.70 -0.59 5.27
N ALA A 49 20.79 0.39 5.43
CA ALA A 49 21.10 1.81 5.30
C ALA A 49 22.18 2.30 6.28
N GLU A 50 22.21 1.72 7.48
CA GLU A 50 23.15 2.06 8.56
C GLU A 50 24.49 1.29 8.47
N GLY A 51 24.66 0.48 7.41
CA GLY A 51 25.77 -0.43 7.25
C GLY A 51 25.46 -1.87 7.69
N GLY A 52 26.21 -2.82 7.15
CA GLY A 52 25.99 -4.26 7.38
C GLY A 52 24.94 -4.87 6.47
N SER A 53 24.70 -6.18 6.64
CA SER A 53 23.74 -6.94 5.87
C SER A 53 22.78 -7.74 6.75
N SER A 54 21.61 -8.06 6.22
CA SER A 54 20.65 -8.99 6.82
C SER A 54 20.25 -10.06 5.81
N ASN A 55 20.19 -11.30 6.28
CA ASN A 55 19.80 -12.46 5.49
C ASN A 55 18.30 -12.67 5.59
N LEU A 56 17.62 -12.60 4.45
CA LEU A 56 16.18 -12.83 4.34
C LEU A 56 15.93 -14.20 3.71
N GLY A 57 14.89 -14.89 4.19
CA GLY A 57 14.45 -16.16 3.65
C GLY A 57 12.93 -16.29 3.70
N VAL A 58 12.34 -16.74 2.60
CA VAL A 58 10.91 -17.04 2.49
C VAL A 58 10.76 -18.43 1.87
N SER A 59 10.04 -19.31 2.55
CA SER A 59 9.74 -20.66 2.07
C SER A 59 8.24 -20.94 2.10
N ARG A 60 7.74 -21.54 1.01
CA ARG A 60 6.37 -21.99 0.87
C ARG A 60 6.35 -23.46 0.49
N GLU A 61 5.83 -24.29 1.37
CA GLU A 61 5.55 -25.70 1.07
C GLU A 61 4.16 -25.88 0.44
N ARG A 62 4.02 -26.87 -0.44
CA ARG A 62 2.78 -27.17 -1.18
C ARG A 62 1.66 -27.64 -0.26
N GLN A 63 2.02 -28.44 0.75
CA GLN A 63 1.10 -28.99 1.76
C GLN A 63 1.49 -28.55 3.18
N GLY A 64 2.19 -27.43 3.32
CA GLY A 64 2.75 -26.99 4.59
C GLY A 64 2.61 -25.50 4.85
N GLU A 65 3.34 -25.07 5.87
CA GLU A 65 3.31 -23.70 6.34
C GLU A 65 4.13 -22.77 5.44
N PHE A 66 3.81 -21.49 5.56
CA PHE A 66 4.61 -20.44 4.96
C PHE A 66 5.58 -19.93 6.02
N THR A 67 6.88 -20.05 5.76
CA THR A 67 7.94 -19.70 6.72
C THR A 67 8.68 -18.47 6.27
N ILE A 68 8.89 -17.53 7.18
CA ILE A 68 9.76 -16.36 7.00
C ILE A 68 10.94 -16.48 7.96
N ARG A 69 12.15 -16.26 7.48
CA ARG A 69 13.35 -16.17 8.29
C ARG A 69 14.10 -14.85 8.04
N ILE A 70 14.60 -14.27 9.13
CA ILE A 70 15.48 -13.10 9.14
C ILE A 70 16.67 -13.48 10.02
N ASP A 71 17.88 -13.42 9.47
CA ASP A 71 19.14 -13.77 10.16
C ASP A 71 19.09 -15.13 10.86
N GLY A 72 18.51 -16.11 10.17
CA GLY A 72 18.36 -17.50 10.64
C GLY A 72 17.21 -17.74 11.63
N GLN A 73 16.51 -16.69 12.08
CA GLN A 73 15.40 -16.79 13.04
C GLN A 73 14.05 -16.67 12.35
N ASN A 74 13.03 -17.38 12.85
CA ASN A 74 11.67 -17.25 12.33
C ASN A 74 11.11 -15.86 12.63
N ALA A 75 10.68 -15.13 11.59
CA ALA A 75 10.06 -13.82 11.75
C ALA A 75 8.60 -13.97 12.22
N ARG A 76 8.14 -12.99 13.00
CA ARG A 76 6.78 -12.95 13.55
C ARG A 76 5.74 -12.51 12.52
N SER A 77 6.15 -11.73 11.52
CA SER A 77 5.25 -11.23 10.49
C SER A 77 5.97 -10.79 9.22
N ALA A 78 5.24 -10.76 8.11
CA ALA A 78 5.69 -10.17 6.84
C ALA A 78 6.01 -8.68 6.93
N ALA A 79 5.50 -7.96 7.95
CA ALA A 79 5.83 -6.55 8.14
C ALA A 79 7.32 -6.35 8.45
N GLN A 80 7.98 -7.32 9.09
CA GLN A 80 9.42 -7.25 9.35
C GLN A 80 10.24 -7.34 8.06
N LEU A 81 9.82 -8.17 7.09
CA LEU A 81 10.43 -8.19 5.76
C LEU A 81 10.22 -6.86 5.03
N ALA A 82 8.98 -6.35 5.06
CA ALA A 82 8.65 -5.11 4.40
C ALA A 82 9.47 -3.96 4.97
N GLU A 83 9.74 -3.94 6.28
CA GLU A 83 10.55 -2.92 6.92
C GLU A 83 12.01 -2.95 6.43
N LEU A 84 12.61 -4.13 6.27
CA LEU A 84 13.98 -4.31 5.81
C LEU A 84 14.15 -4.10 4.30
N LEU A 85 13.12 -4.43 3.52
CA LEU A 85 13.17 -4.36 2.06
C LEU A 85 12.00 -3.54 1.48
N PRO A 86 12.10 -2.19 1.47
CA PRO A 86 11.09 -1.34 0.85
C PRO A 86 11.06 -1.55 -0.67
N LEU A 87 9.97 -2.17 -1.16
CA LEU A 87 9.77 -2.47 -2.59
C LEU A 87 8.64 -1.64 -3.19
N GLN A 88 8.90 -1.05 -4.35
CA GLN A 88 7.87 -0.51 -5.25
C GLN A 88 7.73 -1.40 -6.47
N LEU A 89 6.49 -1.70 -6.85
CA LEU A 89 6.17 -2.47 -8.04
C LEU A 89 5.51 -1.55 -9.08
N ILE A 90 6.04 -1.58 -10.29
CA ILE A 90 5.47 -0.95 -11.48
C ILE A 90 5.26 -2.06 -12.51
N ASN A 91 4.00 -2.39 -12.77
CA ASN A 91 3.57 -3.45 -13.67
C ASN A 91 2.20 -3.08 -14.29
N PRO A 92 1.64 -3.89 -15.21
CA PRO A 92 0.36 -3.59 -15.83
C PRO A 92 -0.81 -3.39 -14.83
N ASP A 93 -0.82 -4.10 -13.71
CA ASP A 93 -1.87 -3.96 -12.67
C ASP A 93 -1.72 -2.69 -11.82
N SER A 94 -0.56 -2.01 -11.89
CA SER A 94 -0.29 -0.81 -11.09
C SER A 94 -1.25 0.32 -11.45
N PHE A 95 -1.77 0.37 -12.68
CA PHE A 95 -2.70 1.41 -13.14
C PHE A 95 -4.07 1.40 -12.47
N ARG A 96 -4.44 0.26 -11.85
CA ARG A 96 -5.62 0.19 -10.97
C ARG A 96 -5.51 1.13 -9.77
N LEU A 97 -4.35 1.70 -9.48
CA LEU A 97 -4.21 2.77 -8.49
C LEU A 97 -5.09 3.98 -8.82
N LEU A 98 -5.23 4.33 -10.09
CA LEU A 98 -6.06 5.47 -10.51
C LEU A 98 -7.50 5.03 -10.80
N GLU A 99 -7.70 4.00 -11.62
CA GLU A 99 -9.02 3.55 -12.10
C GLU A 99 -9.78 2.68 -11.09
N GLY A 100 -9.07 2.05 -10.15
CA GLY A 100 -9.61 1.01 -9.30
C GLY A 100 -10.36 1.51 -8.07
N ALA A 101 -10.79 0.55 -7.26
CA ALA A 101 -11.50 0.82 -6.02
C ALA A 101 -10.63 1.61 -5.01
N PRO A 102 -11.24 2.46 -4.15
CA PRO A 102 -10.56 3.22 -3.09
C PRO A 102 -9.65 2.38 -2.18
N LYS A 103 -9.90 1.07 -2.07
CA LYS A 103 -9.04 0.14 -1.32
C LYS A 103 -7.60 0.14 -1.83
N ILE A 104 -7.38 0.21 -3.14
CA ILE A 104 -6.03 0.20 -3.75
C ILE A 104 -5.29 1.49 -3.39
N ARG A 105 -5.98 2.63 -3.46
CA ARG A 105 -5.43 3.93 -3.06
C ARG A 105 -5.12 4.02 -1.56
N ARG A 106 -5.97 3.43 -0.71
CA ARG A 106 -5.66 3.28 0.71
C ARG A 106 -4.44 2.39 0.95
N GLN A 107 -4.29 1.29 0.22
CA GLN A 107 -3.12 0.43 0.33
C GLN A 107 -1.83 1.15 -0.12
N PHE A 108 -1.90 1.94 -1.18
CA PHE A 108 -0.80 2.82 -1.58
C PHE A 108 -0.45 3.81 -0.46
N LEU A 109 -1.44 4.50 0.10
CA LEU A 109 -1.25 5.43 1.20
C LEU A 109 -0.64 4.76 2.43
N ASP A 110 -1.21 3.64 2.86
CA ASP A 110 -0.78 2.90 4.06
C ASP A 110 0.63 2.32 3.91
N TRP A 111 1.03 1.90 2.71
CA TRP A 111 2.42 1.51 2.44
C TRP A 111 3.37 2.68 2.71
N GLY A 112 3.04 3.86 2.18
CA GLY A 112 3.87 5.06 2.35
C GLY A 112 4.02 5.46 3.81
N VAL A 113 2.89 5.50 4.54
CA VAL A 113 2.88 5.85 5.96
C VAL A 113 3.63 4.81 6.78
N PHE A 114 3.44 3.51 6.52
CA PHE A 114 4.17 2.43 7.19
C PHE A 114 5.69 2.61 7.12
N HIS A 115 6.20 3.07 5.98
CA HIS A 115 7.63 3.27 5.82
C HIS A 115 8.15 4.56 6.47
N VAL A 116 7.36 5.61 6.62
CA VAL A 116 7.86 6.88 7.18
C VAL A 116 7.47 7.14 8.64
N GLU A 117 6.50 6.42 9.18
CA GLU A 117 6.02 6.58 10.55
C GLU A 117 5.99 5.23 11.29
N PRO A 118 7.00 4.95 12.15
CA PRO A 118 7.11 3.68 12.87
C PRO A 118 5.89 3.34 13.74
N ARG A 119 5.15 4.34 14.24
CA ARG A 119 3.96 4.12 15.08
C ARG A 119 2.71 3.75 14.27
N PHE A 120 2.80 3.78 12.94
CA PHE A 120 1.66 3.49 12.08
C PHE A 120 1.14 2.05 12.24
N LEU A 121 2.02 1.04 12.26
CA LEU A 121 1.58 -0.36 12.30
C LEU A 121 0.83 -0.71 13.59
N PRO A 122 1.32 -0.35 14.81
CA PRO A 122 0.56 -0.54 16.04
C PRO A 122 -0.81 0.18 16.03
N ALA A 123 -0.85 1.44 15.59
CA ALA A 123 -2.10 2.21 15.50
C ALA A 123 -3.09 1.57 14.49
N TRP A 124 -2.57 1.08 13.36
CA TRP A 124 -3.37 0.40 12.33
C TRP A 124 -3.95 -0.92 12.84
N GLN A 125 -3.18 -1.70 13.59
CA GLN A 125 -3.66 -2.94 14.21
C GLN A 125 -4.76 -2.69 15.24
N ARG A 126 -4.58 -1.65 16.09
CA ARG A 126 -5.60 -1.18 17.04
C ARG A 126 -6.88 -0.77 16.31
N LEU A 127 -6.77 0.05 15.27
CA LEU A 127 -7.89 0.45 14.40
C LEU A 127 -8.62 -0.76 13.80
N GLN A 128 -7.90 -1.71 13.18
CA GLN A 128 -8.51 -2.90 12.59
C GLN A 128 -9.19 -3.79 13.63
N LYS A 129 -8.66 -3.88 14.85
CA LYS A 129 -9.28 -4.63 15.94
C LYS A 129 -10.58 -3.95 16.39
N ALA A 130 -10.54 -2.66 16.69
CA ALA A 130 -11.71 -1.90 17.14
C ALA A 130 -12.82 -1.88 16.09
N LEU A 131 -12.48 -1.64 14.82
CA LEU A 131 -13.42 -1.67 13.70
C LEU A 131 -14.07 -3.05 13.52
N ARG A 132 -13.30 -4.14 13.65
CA ARG A 132 -13.85 -5.50 13.59
C ARG A 132 -14.84 -5.77 14.73
N GLN A 133 -14.49 -5.36 15.95
CA GLN A 133 -15.37 -5.53 17.11
C GLN A 133 -16.67 -4.74 16.95
N ARG A 134 -16.57 -3.47 16.55
CA ARG A 134 -17.74 -2.64 16.24
C ARG A 134 -18.59 -3.22 15.11
N ASN A 135 -18.00 -3.66 14.00
CA ASN A 135 -18.76 -4.28 12.91
C ASN A 135 -19.35 -5.66 13.28
N SER A 136 -18.77 -6.36 14.25
CA SER A 136 -19.39 -7.59 14.79
C SER A 136 -20.62 -7.24 15.63
N TRP A 137 -20.50 -6.22 16.48
CA TRP A 137 -21.62 -5.70 17.26
C TRP A 137 -22.78 -5.24 16.37
N LEU A 138 -22.50 -4.42 15.36
CA LEU A 138 -23.53 -3.89 14.46
C LEU A 138 -24.33 -4.99 13.74
N ARG A 139 -23.73 -6.16 13.48
CA ARG A 139 -24.39 -7.29 12.80
C ARG A 139 -25.18 -8.20 13.73
N HIS A 140 -24.70 -8.37 14.97
CA HIS A 140 -25.21 -9.43 15.86
C HIS A 140 -25.85 -8.90 17.14
N GLY A 141 -25.62 -7.63 17.49
CA GLY A 141 -26.19 -6.99 18.69
C GLY A 141 -25.60 -7.47 20.03
N THR A 142 -24.50 -8.22 20.02
CA THR A 142 -24.01 -8.98 21.19
C THR A 142 -22.88 -8.31 21.98
N LEU A 143 -22.97 -7.02 22.32
CA LEU A 143 -22.00 -6.37 23.21
C LEU A 143 -22.73 -5.57 24.30
N ASP A 144 -22.22 -5.67 25.53
CA ASP A 144 -22.71 -4.85 26.64
C ASP A 144 -22.33 -3.37 26.42
N PRO A 145 -23.06 -2.42 27.05
CA PRO A 145 -22.82 -0.99 26.83
C PRO A 145 -21.41 -0.51 27.17
N ALA A 146 -20.76 -1.09 28.19
CA ALA A 146 -19.42 -0.67 28.60
C ALA A 146 -18.38 -1.11 27.57
N SER A 147 -18.49 -2.35 27.08
CA SER A 147 -17.64 -2.85 26.00
C SER A 147 -17.86 -2.10 24.69
N GLN A 148 -19.11 -1.75 24.35
CA GLN A 148 -19.41 -0.92 23.19
C GLN A 148 -18.71 0.44 23.29
N ALA A 149 -18.88 1.15 24.41
CA ALA A 149 -18.27 2.46 24.63
C ALA A 149 -16.73 2.40 24.59
N ALA A 150 -16.13 1.33 25.13
CA ALA A 150 -14.69 1.11 25.06
C ALA A 150 -14.19 0.94 23.62
N TRP A 151 -14.87 0.12 22.80
CA TRP A 151 -14.48 -0.08 21.40
C TRP A 151 -14.73 1.15 20.54
N ASP A 152 -15.81 1.90 20.76
CA ASP A 152 -16.06 3.15 20.04
C ASP A 152 -14.99 4.21 20.39
N ARG A 153 -14.60 4.32 21.67
CA ARG A 153 -13.50 5.20 22.09
C ARG A 153 -12.17 4.80 21.43
N GLU A 154 -11.82 3.52 21.49
CA GLU A 154 -10.59 3.01 20.88
C GLU A 154 -10.59 3.20 19.35
N LEU A 155 -11.73 2.99 18.69
CA LEU A 155 -11.90 3.27 17.27
C LEU A 155 -11.64 4.75 16.96
N CYS A 156 -12.18 5.68 17.77
CA CYS A 156 -11.99 7.11 17.57
C CYS A 156 -10.52 7.52 17.76
N LEU A 157 -9.88 7.05 18.83
CA LEU A 157 -8.48 7.35 19.12
C LEU A 157 -7.56 6.84 18.00
N ALA A 158 -7.64 5.55 17.67
CA ALA A 158 -6.81 4.96 16.62
C ALA A 158 -7.11 5.56 15.24
N SER A 159 -8.36 5.99 14.99
CA SER A 159 -8.70 6.68 13.74
C SER A 159 -8.08 8.06 13.63
N ALA A 160 -8.01 8.81 14.73
CA ALA A 160 -7.37 10.12 14.77
C ALA A 160 -5.86 10.00 14.51
N GLU A 161 -5.19 9.03 15.14
CA GLU A 161 -3.76 8.74 14.91
C GLU A 161 -3.50 8.42 13.42
N ILE A 162 -4.26 7.49 12.83
CA ILE A 162 -4.08 7.06 11.44
C ILE A 162 -4.31 8.22 10.45
N ASP A 163 -5.31 9.04 10.72
CA ASP A 163 -5.64 10.20 9.89
C ASP A 163 -4.58 11.31 9.99
N GLU A 164 -4.01 11.55 11.18
CA GLU A 164 -2.86 12.43 11.35
C GLU A 164 -1.65 11.93 10.56
N TYR A 165 -1.27 10.67 10.70
CA TYR A 165 -0.15 10.08 9.98
C TYR A 165 -0.33 10.18 8.46
N ARG A 166 -1.55 9.89 7.97
CA ARG A 166 -1.89 9.98 6.55
C ARG A 166 -1.85 11.42 6.03
N ARG A 167 -2.34 12.40 6.79
CA ARG A 167 -2.24 13.84 6.42
C ARG A 167 -0.79 14.28 6.31
N ASN A 168 0.04 13.95 7.30
CA ASN A 168 1.44 14.32 7.33
C ASN A 168 2.20 13.69 6.16
N TYR A 169 1.94 12.42 5.88
CA TYR A 169 2.51 11.74 4.72
C TYR A 169 2.09 12.37 3.39
N ILE A 170 0.79 12.66 3.18
CA ILE A 170 0.35 13.28 1.92
C ILE A 170 0.92 14.69 1.75
N LYS A 171 1.05 15.46 2.83
CA LYS A 171 1.71 16.76 2.80
C LYS A 171 3.17 16.65 2.34
N ALA A 172 3.89 15.61 2.76
CA ALA A 172 5.27 15.35 2.35
C ALA A 172 5.37 14.76 0.92
N LEU A 173 4.44 13.87 0.54
CA LEU A 173 4.43 13.22 -0.78
C LEU A 173 4.12 14.19 -1.91
N LYS A 174 3.18 15.12 -1.70
CA LYS A 174 2.67 16.02 -2.74
C LYS A 174 3.77 16.76 -3.52
N PRO A 175 4.74 17.47 -2.89
CA PRO A 175 5.79 18.15 -3.64
C PRO A 175 6.74 17.19 -4.38
N VAL A 176 6.99 16.00 -3.82
CA VAL A 176 7.82 14.98 -4.51
C VAL A 176 7.07 14.47 -5.74
N PHE A 177 5.78 14.16 -5.60
CA PHE A 177 4.93 13.74 -6.70
C PHE A 177 4.83 14.78 -7.82
N GLU A 178 4.61 16.05 -7.49
CA GLU A 178 4.52 17.14 -8.47
C GLU A 178 5.83 17.28 -9.26
N ARG A 179 6.98 17.23 -8.58
CA ARG A 179 8.30 17.24 -9.23
C ARG A 179 8.48 16.02 -10.15
N THR A 180 8.27 14.81 -9.63
CA THR A 180 8.42 13.57 -10.40
C THR A 180 7.48 13.54 -11.62
N LEU A 181 6.25 14.03 -11.46
CA LEU A 181 5.28 14.09 -12.54
C LEU A 181 5.74 15.04 -13.65
N SER A 182 6.25 16.23 -13.31
CA SER A 182 6.72 17.22 -14.29
C SER A 182 7.86 16.70 -15.19
N GLU A 183 8.66 15.76 -14.69
CA GLU A 183 9.71 15.10 -15.50
C GLU A 183 9.16 14.04 -16.47
N LEU A 184 7.92 13.58 -16.26
CA LEU A 184 7.24 12.59 -17.09
C LEU A 184 6.24 13.23 -18.06
N VAL A 185 5.41 14.15 -17.56
CA VAL A 185 4.34 14.81 -18.34
C VAL A 185 3.86 16.08 -17.64
N GLU A 186 3.61 17.13 -18.41
CA GLU A 186 2.95 18.33 -17.91
C GLU A 186 1.42 18.14 -17.90
N LEU A 187 0.81 18.26 -16.72
CA LEU A 187 -0.63 18.14 -16.50
C LEU A 187 -1.12 19.29 -15.64
N ASP A 188 -1.36 20.43 -16.26
CA ASP A 188 -1.80 21.64 -15.59
C ASP A 188 -3.10 21.43 -14.82
N GLY A 189 -3.11 21.86 -13.56
CA GLY A 189 -4.28 21.78 -12.69
C GLY A 189 -4.57 20.38 -12.14
N LEU A 190 -3.67 19.39 -12.31
CA LEU A 190 -3.79 18.11 -11.62
C LEU A 190 -3.53 18.33 -10.12
N THR A 191 -4.49 17.90 -9.28
CA THR A 191 -4.42 18.04 -7.83
C THR A 191 -4.47 16.69 -7.15
N LEU A 192 -3.61 16.52 -6.14
CA LEU A 192 -3.60 15.38 -5.22
C LEU A 192 -4.16 15.83 -3.86
N SER A 193 -5.20 15.14 -3.38
CA SER A 193 -5.83 15.46 -2.09
C SER A 193 -6.23 14.21 -1.31
N TYR A 194 -6.35 14.35 0.01
CA TYR A 194 -6.71 13.27 0.92
C TYR A 194 -8.10 13.51 1.51
N TYR A 195 -8.97 12.51 1.41
CA TYR A 195 -10.23 12.45 2.13
C TYR A 195 -10.11 11.46 3.29
N ARG A 196 -10.33 11.93 4.52
CA ARG A 196 -10.15 11.09 5.73
C ARG A 196 -11.18 9.97 5.89
N GLY A 197 -12.32 10.06 5.20
CA GLY A 197 -13.39 9.06 5.28
C GLY A 197 -14.58 9.48 6.14
N TRP A 198 -14.55 10.70 6.68
CA TRP A 198 -15.65 11.37 7.35
C TRP A 198 -15.50 12.88 7.21
N ASP A 199 -16.49 13.62 7.73
CA ASP A 199 -16.50 15.08 7.70
C ASP A 199 -15.23 15.66 8.38
N LYS A 200 -14.63 16.66 7.74
CA LYS A 200 -13.43 17.33 8.26
C LYS A 200 -13.76 18.24 9.44
N ASP A 201 -14.99 18.73 9.52
CA ASP A 201 -15.43 19.73 10.50
C ASP A 201 -16.09 19.10 11.74
N ARG A 202 -16.08 17.76 11.83
CA ARG A 202 -16.69 17.00 12.93
C ARG A 202 -15.72 15.98 13.52
N GLU A 203 -15.86 15.72 14.81
CA GLU A 203 -15.18 14.61 15.45
C GLU A 203 -15.79 13.27 15.02
N LEU A 204 -14.95 12.22 14.90
CA LEU A 204 -15.45 10.91 14.47
C LEU A 204 -16.49 10.36 15.45
N GLN A 205 -16.33 10.62 16.75
CA GLN A 205 -17.29 10.17 17.77
C GLN A 205 -18.69 10.71 17.51
N GLU A 206 -18.82 12.00 17.19
CA GLU A 206 -20.11 12.63 16.85
C GLU A 206 -20.71 12.02 15.58
N VAL A 207 -19.87 11.80 14.56
CA VAL A 207 -20.30 11.19 13.31
C VAL A 207 -20.86 9.79 13.57
N LEU A 208 -20.11 8.95 14.29
CA LEU A 208 -20.50 7.58 14.63
C LEU A 208 -21.77 7.53 15.49
N GLY A 209 -21.91 8.46 16.45
CA GLY A 209 -23.12 8.58 17.27
C GLY A 209 -24.34 8.94 16.42
N SER A 210 -24.22 9.94 15.55
CA SER A 210 -25.31 10.37 14.66
C SER A 210 -25.66 9.35 13.57
N SER A 211 -24.73 8.46 13.19
CA SER A 211 -24.95 7.43 12.16
C SER A 211 -25.31 6.06 12.71
N LEU A 212 -25.46 5.90 14.04
CA LEU A 212 -25.54 4.59 14.68
C LEU A 212 -26.66 3.70 14.13
N LEU A 213 -27.90 4.21 14.05
CA LEU A 213 -29.04 3.43 13.54
C LEU A 213 -28.83 2.97 12.09
N ARG A 214 -28.22 3.82 11.26
CA ARG A 214 -27.89 3.49 9.87
C ARG A 214 -26.78 2.44 9.81
N ASP A 215 -25.75 2.56 10.64
CA ASP A 215 -24.66 1.59 10.74
C ASP A 215 -25.17 0.21 11.18
N GLN A 216 -26.15 0.16 12.10
CA GLN A 216 -26.80 -1.09 12.54
C GLN A 216 -27.60 -1.74 11.40
N GLN A 217 -28.42 -0.96 10.69
CA GLN A 217 -29.17 -1.46 9.52
C GLN A 217 -28.26 -2.01 8.42
N MET A 218 -27.10 -1.40 8.21
CA MET A 218 -26.13 -1.83 7.20
C MET A 218 -25.19 -2.94 7.71
N GLY A 219 -25.17 -3.20 9.02
CA GLY A 219 -24.27 -4.16 9.64
C GLY A 219 -22.79 -3.79 9.56
N HIS A 220 -22.45 -2.53 9.26
CA HIS A 220 -21.05 -2.08 9.25
C HIS A 220 -20.91 -0.56 9.39
N THR A 221 -19.76 -0.16 9.92
CA THR A 221 -19.39 1.24 10.16
C THR A 221 -19.23 2.02 8.85
N GLN A 222 -19.98 3.10 8.68
CA GLN A 222 -19.99 3.90 7.45
C GLN A 222 -19.01 5.07 7.43
N ALA A 223 -18.42 5.44 8.57
CA ALA A 223 -17.47 6.57 8.69
C ALA A 223 -16.16 6.14 9.35
N GLY A 224 -15.04 6.73 8.93
CA GLY A 224 -13.72 6.44 9.49
C GLY A 224 -12.64 6.15 8.45
N PRO A 225 -11.40 5.83 8.88
CA PRO A 225 -10.25 5.69 7.99
C PRO A 225 -10.39 4.56 6.94
N GLN A 226 -11.29 3.59 7.15
CA GLN A 226 -11.65 2.56 6.18
C GLN A 226 -12.40 3.10 4.96
N ARG A 227 -12.98 4.30 5.06
CA ARG A 227 -13.61 5.05 3.96
C ARG A 227 -12.72 6.14 3.38
N ALA A 228 -11.50 6.29 3.91
CA ALA A 228 -10.55 7.26 3.40
C ALA A 228 -10.23 7.02 1.92
N ASP A 229 -9.84 8.07 1.22
CA ASP A 229 -9.45 7.99 -0.18
C ASP A 229 -8.38 9.01 -0.56
N LEU A 230 -7.53 8.63 -1.51
CA LEU A 230 -6.62 9.53 -2.20
C LEU A 230 -7.32 9.99 -3.48
N ARG A 231 -7.48 11.29 -3.68
CA ARG A 231 -8.24 11.85 -4.80
C ARG A 231 -7.29 12.60 -5.73
N LEU A 232 -7.24 12.15 -6.97
CA LEU A 232 -6.60 12.84 -8.08
C LEU A 232 -7.67 13.51 -8.92
N ARG A 233 -7.57 14.83 -9.10
CA ARG A 233 -8.56 15.60 -9.86
C ARG A 233 -7.89 16.55 -10.83
N LEU A 234 -8.48 16.68 -12.01
CA LEU A 234 -8.17 17.73 -12.97
C LEU A 234 -9.32 18.74 -12.92
N ALA A 235 -9.05 19.93 -12.39
CA ALA A 235 -10.10 20.87 -11.98
C ALA A 235 -11.15 20.21 -11.05
N ALA A 236 -12.43 20.21 -11.44
CA ALA A 236 -13.52 19.66 -10.63
C ALA A 236 -13.72 18.13 -10.80
N ASN A 237 -13.11 17.54 -11.81
CA ASN A 237 -13.41 16.18 -12.26
C ASN A 237 -12.36 15.18 -11.80
N ASN A 238 -12.74 13.90 -11.72
CA ASN A 238 -11.79 12.84 -11.41
C ASN A 238 -10.77 12.69 -12.55
N ALA A 239 -9.48 12.61 -12.22
CA ALA A 239 -8.42 12.47 -13.20
C ALA A 239 -8.56 11.19 -14.05
N ALA A 240 -9.09 10.10 -13.46
CA ALA A 240 -9.33 8.84 -14.16
C ALA A 240 -10.34 8.98 -15.32
N ASP A 241 -11.24 9.96 -15.25
CA ASP A 241 -12.31 10.13 -16.23
C ASP A 241 -11.90 11.05 -17.41
N ILE A 242 -10.84 11.85 -17.22
CA ILE A 242 -10.39 12.84 -18.22
C ILE A 242 -9.09 12.43 -18.90
N LEU A 243 -8.13 11.94 -18.11
CA LEU A 243 -6.80 11.67 -18.64
C LEU A 243 -6.84 10.52 -19.65
N SER A 244 -6.08 10.65 -20.73
CA SER A 244 -5.87 9.54 -21.66
C SER A 244 -5.20 8.37 -20.94
N ARG A 245 -5.37 7.13 -21.44
CA ARG A 245 -4.73 5.94 -20.84
C ARG A 245 -3.22 6.12 -20.66
N GLY A 246 -2.52 6.73 -21.62
CA GLY A 246 -1.08 7.03 -21.50
C GLY A 246 -0.78 7.98 -20.34
N GLN A 247 -1.52 9.09 -20.22
CA GLN A 247 -1.36 10.03 -19.11
C GLN A 247 -1.64 9.39 -17.74
N GLN A 248 -2.67 8.54 -17.65
CA GLN A 248 -2.97 7.79 -16.43
C GLN A 248 -1.81 6.89 -16.01
N LYS A 249 -1.18 6.20 -16.96
CA LYS A 249 0.01 5.38 -16.69
C LYS A 249 1.17 6.21 -16.14
N LEU A 250 1.41 7.39 -16.72
CA LEU A 250 2.46 8.30 -16.26
C LEU A 250 2.19 8.84 -14.85
N VAL A 251 0.95 9.22 -14.56
CA VAL A 251 0.54 9.67 -13.21
C VAL A 251 0.76 8.57 -12.17
N VAL A 252 0.42 7.32 -12.51
CA VAL A 252 0.63 6.18 -11.61
C VAL A 252 2.13 5.88 -11.41
N CYS A 253 2.92 5.95 -12.48
CA CYS A 253 4.38 5.81 -12.39
C CYS A 253 4.97 6.92 -11.50
N ALA A 254 4.55 8.17 -11.70
CA ALA A 254 4.97 9.30 -10.87
C ALA A 254 4.63 9.08 -9.39
N LEU A 255 3.41 8.60 -9.07
CA LEU A 255 3.03 8.29 -7.69
C LEU A 255 3.92 7.21 -7.06
N ARG A 256 4.22 6.14 -7.80
CA ARG A 256 5.06 5.02 -7.30
C ARG A 256 6.51 5.44 -7.11
N ILE A 257 7.07 6.18 -8.06
CA ILE A 257 8.42 6.72 -8.01
C ILE A 257 8.54 7.70 -6.84
N ALA A 258 7.65 8.69 -6.75
CA ALA A 258 7.65 9.68 -5.69
C ALA A 258 7.51 9.05 -4.29
N GLN A 259 6.68 8.01 -4.17
CA GLN A 259 6.55 7.26 -2.93
C GLN A 259 7.86 6.56 -2.53
N GLY A 260 8.57 5.93 -3.47
CA GLY A 260 9.88 5.32 -3.18
C GLY A 260 10.99 6.35 -2.91
N HIS A 261 10.98 7.49 -3.59
CA HIS A 261 11.91 8.61 -3.33
C HIS A 261 11.72 9.17 -1.91
N LEU A 262 10.46 9.40 -1.50
CA LEU A 262 10.15 9.90 -0.16
C LEU A 262 10.60 8.91 0.93
N VAL A 263 10.37 7.61 0.73
CA VAL A 263 10.85 6.58 1.66
C VAL A 263 12.36 6.53 1.74
N SER A 264 13.03 6.64 0.59
CA SER A 264 14.50 6.64 0.54
C SER A 264 15.09 7.83 1.30
N GLN A 265 14.48 9.01 1.16
CA GLN A 265 14.87 10.22 1.92
C GLN A 265 14.63 10.05 3.43
N ALA A 266 13.48 9.50 3.82
CA ALA A 266 13.12 9.36 5.24
C ALA A 266 13.97 8.33 5.98
N ARG A 267 14.32 7.21 5.33
CA ARG A 267 15.07 6.10 5.96
C ARG A 267 16.57 6.12 5.72
N ARG A 268 17.10 7.09 4.97
CA ARG A 268 18.50 7.13 4.51
C ARG A 268 18.96 5.85 3.80
N GLY A 269 18.01 5.08 3.27
CA GLY A 269 18.22 3.82 2.57
C GLY A 269 17.61 3.85 1.18
N HIS A 270 17.75 2.77 0.41
CA HIS A 270 17.24 2.71 -0.96
C HIS A 270 15.92 1.93 -1.04
N CYS A 271 14.91 2.52 -1.67
CA CYS A 271 13.74 1.78 -2.14
C CYS A 271 14.09 1.05 -3.43
N ILE A 272 13.78 -0.25 -3.52
CA ILE A 272 14.00 -1.03 -4.73
C ILE A 272 12.74 -0.95 -5.61
N TYR A 273 12.94 -0.65 -6.88
CA TYR A 273 11.89 -0.63 -7.89
C TYR A 273 11.92 -1.92 -8.72
N LEU A 274 10.82 -2.67 -8.65
CA LEU A 274 10.54 -3.81 -9.51
C LEU A 274 9.70 -3.31 -10.69
N VAL A 275 10.30 -3.26 -11.88
CA VAL A 275 9.63 -2.78 -13.08
C VAL A 275 9.43 -3.95 -14.03
N ASP A 276 8.18 -4.33 -14.23
CA ASP A 276 7.78 -5.43 -15.10
C ASP A 276 7.09 -4.91 -16.36
N ASP A 277 7.51 -5.42 -17.51
CA ASP A 277 6.95 -5.16 -18.84
C ASP A 277 6.81 -3.67 -19.25
N LEU A 278 7.76 -2.83 -18.88
CA LEU A 278 7.73 -1.38 -19.21
C LEU A 278 7.52 -1.03 -20.70
N PRO A 279 8.10 -1.75 -21.69
CA PRO A 279 7.94 -1.41 -23.11
C PRO A 279 6.52 -1.58 -23.66
N SER A 280 5.70 -2.47 -23.07
CA SER A 280 4.30 -2.59 -23.47
C SER A 280 3.44 -1.46 -22.89
N GLU A 281 3.95 -0.76 -21.88
CA GLU A 281 3.20 0.22 -21.12
C GLU A 281 3.42 1.66 -21.57
N LEU A 282 4.64 2.03 -21.96
CA LEU A 282 5.04 3.40 -22.28
C LEU A 282 5.77 3.48 -23.64
N ASP A 283 5.58 4.59 -24.35
CA ASP A 283 6.39 4.89 -25.54
C ASP A 283 7.87 5.16 -25.18
N ASP A 284 8.72 5.23 -26.21
CA ASP A 284 10.16 5.35 -26.05
C ASP A 284 10.62 6.65 -25.36
N GLN A 285 9.86 7.75 -25.49
CA GLN A 285 10.20 9.02 -24.83
C GLN A 285 9.94 8.89 -23.33
N HIS A 286 8.73 8.47 -22.97
CA HIS A 286 8.33 8.32 -21.58
C HIS A 286 9.09 7.21 -20.86
N ARG A 287 9.42 6.11 -21.55
CA ARG A 287 10.28 5.05 -21.01
C ARG A 287 11.65 5.59 -20.61
N ARG A 288 12.27 6.41 -21.46
CA ARG A 288 13.56 7.05 -21.17
C ARG A 288 13.49 8.08 -20.05
N ALA A 289 12.37 8.78 -19.91
CA ALA A 289 12.15 9.69 -18.78
C ALA A 289 12.00 8.90 -17.47
N LEU A 290 11.20 7.83 -17.47
CA LEU A 290 11.04 6.95 -16.33
C LEU A 290 12.37 6.31 -15.89
N CYS A 291 13.18 5.82 -16.82
CA CYS A 291 14.49 5.26 -16.50
C CYS A 291 15.48 6.28 -15.92
N ARG A 292 15.30 7.59 -16.13
CA ARG A 292 16.14 8.63 -15.52
C ARG A 292 15.74 8.94 -14.07
N LEU A 293 14.50 8.63 -13.71
CA LEU A 293 13.94 8.83 -12.37
C LEU A 293 14.20 7.66 -11.41
N LEU A 294 14.51 6.48 -11.95
CA LEU A 294 14.86 5.27 -11.20
C LEU A 294 16.36 5.22 -10.91
#